data_AF-J6H5J2-F1
#
_entry.id   AF-J6H5J2-F1
#
_cell.length_a   1.000
_cell.length_b   1.000
_cell.length_c   1.000
_cell.angle_alpha   90.00
_cell.angle_beta   90.00
_cell.angle_gamma   90.00
#
_symmetry.space_group_name_H-M   'P 1'
#
loop_
_entity.id
_entity.type
_entity.pdbx_description
1 polymer ?
#
loop_
_entity_poly.entity_id
_entity_poly.type
_entity_poly.pdbx_seq_one_letter_code
_entity_poly.pdbx_strand_id
1 'polypeptide(L)'
;MLATSIINPQGVRVSTIEHFLSAVSSMGLDNLLVELDAPELPILDGSARGFIDSIMHAGLIEQCALKKYLLIKKTVSVKDGDKWALLHPDSKFSIDFMIDFKHPLISAETNRLNIEVSKENYISEIADARTFGFVRDVELLQQKGLGLGASLNNAIGLDEYSVLNPEGLRFNNELVRHKTLDAIGDLFVSGHNIIGAYHAYKSGHALNNKLMLALLNDVESWELVSVGEYKNDATRETILSKPKEECFESLSMWS
;
A
#
# COMPACT_ATOMS: atom_id res chain seq x y z
N MET A 1 11.83 11.26 1.83
CA MET A 1 11.68 10.43 0.62
C MET A 1 10.32 10.81 0.04
N LEU A 2 10.28 11.28 -1.21
CA LEU A 2 9.07 11.85 -1.82
C LEU A 2 8.09 10.79 -2.34
N ALA A 3 8.63 9.63 -2.70
CA ALA A 3 7.94 8.48 -3.28
C ALA A 3 8.76 7.21 -3.02
N THR A 4 8.21 6.04 -3.28
CA THR A 4 8.94 4.78 -3.31
C THR A 4 9.51 4.53 -4.69
N SER A 5 10.72 3.97 -4.75
CA SER A 5 11.40 3.67 -6.01
C SER A 5 12.10 2.33 -5.92
N ILE A 6 12.11 1.60 -7.03
CA ILE A 6 12.92 0.40 -7.23
C ILE A 6 14.10 0.73 -8.13
N ILE A 7 15.22 0.05 -7.89
CA ILE A 7 16.46 0.23 -8.63
C ILE A 7 17.05 -1.12 -8.95
N ASN A 8 17.51 -1.31 -10.19
CA ASN A 8 18.22 -2.52 -10.58
C ASN A 8 19.75 -2.38 -10.31
N PRO A 9 20.54 -3.46 -10.39
CA PRO A 9 21.98 -3.40 -10.18
C PRO A 9 22.73 -2.47 -11.14
N GLN A 10 22.15 -2.15 -12.29
CA GLN A 10 22.70 -1.22 -13.28
C GLN A 10 22.35 0.25 -12.99
N GLY A 11 21.58 0.52 -11.92
CA GLY A 11 21.19 1.87 -11.52
C GLY A 11 19.96 2.43 -12.24
N VAL A 12 19.30 1.65 -13.09
CA VAL A 12 18.02 2.03 -13.71
C VAL A 12 16.94 2.04 -12.62
N ARG A 13 16.16 3.11 -12.60
CA ARG A 13 15.16 3.38 -11.56
C ARG A 13 13.76 3.51 -12.15
N VAL A 14 12.78 2.96 -11.44
CA VAL A 14 11.37 3.29 -11.60
C VAL A 14 10.87 3.89 -10.29
N SER A 15 10.20 5.03 -10.37
CA SER A 15 9.73 5.82 -9.22
C SER A 15 8.20 5.89 -9.15
N THR A 16 7.68 6.31 -7.99
CA THR A 16 6.24 6.58 -7.77
C THR A 16 5.39 5.32 -7.90
N ILE A 17 5.89 4.21 -7.36
CA ILE A 17 5.26 2.89 -7.51
C ILE A 17 4.18 2.62 -6.46
N GLU A 18 4.15 3.39 -5.37
CA GLU A 18 3.36 3.13 -4.18
C GLU A 18 1.86 3.15 -4.44
N HIS A 19 1.31 4.09 -5.21
CA HIS A 19 -0.13 4.17 -5.46
C HIS A 19 -0.60 3.01 -6.33
N PHE A 20 0.21 2.67 -7.34
CA PHE A 20 -0.02 1.52 -8.20
C PHE A 20 0.04 0.21 -7.43
N LEU A 21 1.10 -0.02 -6.63
CA LEU A 21 1.22 -1.23 -5.83
C LEU A 21 0.13 -1.32 -4.75
N SER A 22 -0.34 -0.18 -4.23
CA SER A 22 -1.48 -0.14 -3.33
C SER A 22 -2.75 -0.67 -4.01
N ALA A 23 -3.01 -0.27 -5.27
CA ALA A 23 -4.13 -0.78 -6.05
C ALA A 23 -3.96 -2.27 -6.38
N VAL A 24 -2.79 -2.70 -6.84
CA VAL A 24 -2.45 -4.09 -7.17
C VAL A 24 -2.67 -5.01 -5.97
N SER A 25 -2.13 -4.62 -4.80
CA SER A 25 -2.26 -5.35 -3.54
C SER A 25 -3.73 -5.56 -3.17
N SER A 26 -4.52 -4.49 -3.18
CA SER A 26 -5.92 -4.50 -2.74
C SER A 26 -6.87 -5.18 -3.72
N MET A 27 -6.52 -5.23 -5.00
CA MET A 27 -7.25 -6.00 -6.01
C MET A 27 -6.90 -7.48 -6.02
N GLY A 28 -5.88 -7.89 -5.24
CA GLY A 28 -5.43 -9.27 -5.15
C GLY A 28 -4.69 -9.76 -6.39
N LEU A 29 -4.11 -8.85 -7.19
CA LEU A 29 -3.38 -9.18 -8.40
C LEU A 29 -1.95 -9.61 -8.06
N ASP A 30 -1.61 -10.87 -8.34
CA ASP A 30 -0.31 -11.46 -7.98
C ASP A 30 0.73 -11.37 -9.10
N ASN A 31 0.32 -11.56 -10.35
CA ASN A 31 1.22 -11.65 -11.50
C ASN A 31 0.82 -10.65 -12.58
N LEU A 32 1.77 -9.80 -12.99
CA LEU A 32 1.56 -8.79 -14.00
C LEU A 32 2.87 -8.36 -14.65
N LEU A 33 2.78 -7.80 -15.86
CA LEU A 33 3.86 -7.09 -16.53
C LEU A 33 3.49 -5.60 -16.59
N VAL A 34 4.40 -4.73 -16.16
CA VAL A 34 4.24 -3.28 -16.22
C VAL A 34 5.29 -2.72 -17.17
N GLU A 35 4.84 -2.14 -18.27
CA GLU A 35 5.71 -1.48 -19.26
C GLU A 35 5.57 0.04 -19.11
N LEU A 36 6.71 0.73 -19.13
CA LEU A 36 6.79 2.18 -19.01
C LEU A 36 7.73 2.71 -20.09
N ASP A 37 7.34 3.82 -20.72
CA ASP A 37 8.19 4.63 -21.59
C ASP A 37 8.83 5.82 -20.87
N ALA A 38 8.65 5.89 -19.54
CA ALA A 38 9.12 6.94 -18.64
C ALA A 38 9.73 6.34 -17.35
N PRO A 39 10.56 7.11 -16.60
CA PRO A 39 11.21 6.64 -15.37
C PRO A 39 10.31 6.60 -14.12
N GLU A 40 9.02 6.90 -14.27
CA GLU A 40 8.04 6.94 -13.19
C GLU A 40 6.67 6.43 -13.65
N LEU A 41 5.90 5.88 -12.71
CA LEU A 41 4.48 5.61 -12.94
C LEU A 41 3.68 6.92 -12.96
N PRO A 42 2.59 6.99 -13.75
CA PRO A 42 1.78 8.20 -13.83
C PRO A 42 1.08 8.47 -12.49
N ILE A 43 1.09 9.72 -12.05
CA ILE A 43 0.45 10.13 -10.79
C ILE A 43 -1.08 10.15 -10.86
N LEU A 44 -1.65 10.13 -12.08
CA LEU A 44 -3.09 10.23 -12.34
C LEU A 44 -3.71 11.44 -11.62
N ASP A 45 -4.70 11.21 -10.75
CA ASP A 45 -5.34 12.24 -9.92
C ASP A 45 -4.72 12.36 -8.52
N GLY A 46 -3.60 11.68 -8.27
CA GLY A 46 -2.92 11.60 -6.99
C GLY A 46 -3.42 10.51 -6.05
N SER A 47 -4.42 9.72 -6.47
CA SER A 47 -4.98 8.61 -5.71
C SER A 47 -4.75 7.27 -6.43
N ALA A 48 -5.28 6.17 -5.87
CA ALA A 48 -5.22 4.85 -6.49
C ALA A 48 -6.44 4.54 -7.37
N ARG A 49 -7.48 5.40 -7.37
CA ARG A 49 -8.76 5.14 -8.06
C ARG A 49 -8.58 4.81 -9.54
N GLY A 50 -7.79 5.60 -10.27
CA GLY A 50 -7.58 5.36 -11.70
C GLY A 50 -6.91 4.01 -12.02
N PHE A 51 -6.03 3.53 -11.13
CA PHE A 51 -5.45 2.19 -11.26
C PHE A 51 -6.48 1.09 -10.94
N ILE A 52 -7.29 1.28 -9.90
CA ILE A 52 -8.39 0.36 -9.56
C ILE A 52 -9.37 0.22 -10.73
N ASP A 53 -9.79 1.32 -11.33
CA ASP A 53 -10.71 1.33 -12.47
C ASP A 53 -10.09 0.61 -13.69
N SER A 54 -8.81 0.83 -13.94
CA SER A 54 -8.08 0.14 -15.01
C SER A 54 -8.00 -1.38 -14.79
N ILE A 55 -7.71 -1.82 -13.56
CA ILE A 55 -7.66 -3.25 -13.20
C ILE A 55 -9.05 -3.88 -13.30
N MET A 56 -10.10 -3.21 -12.82
CA MET A 56 -11.47 -3.70 -12.93
C MET A 56 -11.93 -3.82 -14.39
N HIS A 57 -11.55 -2.86 -15.23
CA HIS A 57 -11.86 -2.88 -16.66
C HIS A 57 -11.15 -4.03 -17.39
N ALA A 58 -9.88 -4.28 -17.08
CA ALA A 58 -9.11 -5.39 -17.65
C ALA A 58 -9.61 -6.78 -17.15
N GLY A 59 -10.09 -6.84 -15.91
CA GLY A 59 -10.51 -8.09 -15.27
C GLY A 59 -9.34 -8.88 -14.68
N LEU A 60 -9.66 -9.92 -13.92
CA LEU A 60 -8.70 -10.83 -13.30
C LEU A 60 -8.84 -12.23 -13.90
N ILE A 61 -7.70 -12.90 -14.11
CA ILE A 61 -7.64 -14.29 -14.54
C ILE A 61 -7.07 -15.11 -13.39
N GLU A 62 -7.87 -16.04 -12.86
CA GLU A 62 -7.40 -17.01 -11.88
C GLU A 62 -6.36 -17.95 -12.53
N GLN A 63 -5.26 -18.19 -11.82
CA GLN A 63 -4.22 -19.11 -12.27
C GLN A 63 -4.27 -20.40 -11.46
N CYS A 64 -3.82 -21.50 -12.06
CA CYS A 64 -3.73 -22.81 -11.40
C CYS A 64 -2.55 -22.90 -10.43
N ALA A 65 -2.50 -21.99 -9.46
CA ALA A 65 -1.52 -21.95 -8.39
C ALA A 65 -2.17 -21.35 -7.13
N LEU A 66 -1.77 -21.83 -5.96
CA LEU A 66 -2.21 -21.24 -4.70
C LEU A 66 -1.50 -19.90 -4.49
N LYS A 67 -2.29 -18.86 -4.23
CA LYS A 67 -1.80 -17.55 -3.78
C LYS A 67 -1.00 -17.70 -2.49
N LYS A 68 0.12 -16.97 -2.38
CA LYS A 68 0.99 -16.96 -1.21
C LYS A 68 0.84 -15.63 -0.46
N TYR A 69 0.88 -15.72 0.86
CA TYR A 69 0.76 -14.61 1.79
C TYR A 69 1.94 -14.58 2.74
N LEU A 70 2.32 -13.39 3.17
CA LEU A 70 3.33 -13.16 4.19
C LEU A 70 2.66 -13.16 5.57
N LEU A 71 2.64 -14.30 6.24
CA LEU A 71 2.04 -14.44 7.58
C LEU A 71 3.00 -13.92 8.64
N ILE A 72 2.56 -12.99 9.47
CA ILE A 72 3.34 -12.45 10.60
C ILE A 72 3.21 -13.38 11.81
N LYS A 73 4.34 -13.88 12.31
CA LYS A 73 4.44 -14.83 13.43
C LYS A 73 4.94 -14.18 14.72
N LYS A 74 5.73 -13.12 14.61
CA LYS A 74 6.24 -12.35 15.75
C LYS A 74 6.15 -10.86 15.46
N THR A 75 5.98 -10.07 16.51
CA THR A 75 5.96 -8.62 16.38
C THR A 75 7.33 -8.08 15.99
N VAL A 76 7.41 -7.34 14.89
CA VAL A 76 8.60 -6.62 14.44
C VAL A 76 8.29 -5.13 14.46
N SER A 77 9.21 -4.32 14.97
CA SER A 77 9.03 -2.87 15.07
C SER A 77 10.30 -2.12 14.73
N VAL A 78 10.13 -0.91 14.19
CA VAL A 78 11.21 0.03 13.89
C VAL A 78 10.85 1.42 14.36
N LYS A 79 11.88 2.19 14.71
CA LYS A 79 11.75 3.57 15.18
C LYS A 79 12.75 4.48 14.48
N ASP A 80 12.38 5.75 14.32
CA ASP A 80 13.22 6.85 13.86
C ASP A 80 12.78 8.14 14.55
N GLY A 81 13.52 8.56 15.58
CA GLY A 81 13.12 9.70 16.42
C GLY A 81 11.79 9.44 17.15
N ASP A 82 10.78 10.28 16.88
CA ASP A 82 9.42 10.14 17.40
C ASP A 82 8.52 9.23 16.54
N LYS A 83 8.97 8.85 15.33
CA LYS A 83 8.22 8.02 14.38
C LYS A 83 8.43 6.54 14.68
N TRP A 84 7.39 5.73 14.52
CA TRP A 84 7.51 4.28 14.65
C TRP A 84 6.52 3.56 13.75
N ALA A 85 6.86 2.33 13.39
CA ALA A 85 6.01 1.40 12.66
C ALA A 85 6.26 -0.02 13.16
N LEU A 86 5.23 -0.86 13.18
CA LEU A 86 5.31 -2.26 13.57
C LEU A 86 4.35 -3.13 12.78
N LEU A 87 4.71 -4.39 12.64
CA LEU A 87 3.83 -5.47 12.20
C LEU A 87 3.70 -6.46 13.36
N HIS A 88 2.48 -6.89 13.66
CA HIS A 88 2.23 -7.89 14.70
C HIS A 88 1.31 -9.01 14.18
N PRO A 89 1.37 -10.21 14.79
CA PRO A 89 0.52 -11.33 14.40
C PRO A 89 -0.97 -11.00 14.58
N ASP A 90 -1.74 -11.25 13.52
CA ASP A 90 -3.20 -11.12 13.47
C ASP A 90 -3.74 -12.13 12.44
N SER A 91 -5.02 -12.49 12.50
CA SER A 91 -5.66 -13.38 11.54
C SER A 91 -6.05 -12.70 10.23
N LYS A 92 -5.96 -11.37 10.17
CA LYS A 92 -6.37 -10.55 9.04
C LYS A 92 -5.40 -9.39 8.80
N PHE A 93 -5.44 -8.81 7.61
CA PHE A 93 -4.67 -7.61 7.32
C PHE A 93 -5.43 -6.37 7.83
N SER A 94 -4.87 -5.68 8.81
CA SER A 94 -5.42 -4.42 9.30
C SER A 94 -4.33 -3.35 9.42
N ILE A 95 -4.74 -2.10 9.31
CA ILE A 95 -3.86 -0.95 9.43
C ILE A 95 -4.43 0.00 10.48
N ASP A 96 -3.57 0.39 11.41
CA ASP A 96 -3.79 1.52 12.31
C ASP A 96 -2.71 2.58 12.05
N PHE A 97 -3.07 3.64 11.36
CA PHE A 97 -2.16 4.71 10.98
C PHE A 97 -2.56 6.01 11.65
N MET A 98 -1.59 6.65 12.31
CA MET A 98 -1.74 7.98 12.87
C MET A 98 -0.71 8.95 12.28
N ILE A 99 -1.20 10.08 11.78
CA ILE A 99 -0.39 11.23 11.36
C ILE A 99 -0.36 12.28 12.48
N ASP A 100 0.68 13.12 12.48
CA ASP A 100 0.81 14.21 13.44
C ASP A 100 1.55 15.36 12.75
N PHE A 101 0.83 16.03 11.86
CA PHE A 101 1.30 17.26 11.23
C PHE A 101 0.71 18.45 11.98
N LYS A 102 1.54 19.48 12.18
CA LYS A 102 1.10 20.75 12.77
C LYS A 102 0.35 21.56 11.71
N HIS A 103 -0.92 21.24 11.50
CA HIS A 103 -1.79 21.94 10.56
C HIS A 103 -3.22 22.03 11.12
N PRO A 104 -3.93 23.17 10.97
CA PRO A 104 -5.28 23.34 11.55
C PRO A 104 -6.32 22.32 11.10
N LEU A 105 -6.15 21.74 9.91
CA LEU A 105 -7.05 20.71 9.37
C LEU A 105 -6.85 19.31 9.98
N ILE A 106 -5.75 19.10 10.70
CA ILE A 106 -5.42 17.81 11.29
C ILE A 106 -5.72 17.88 12.79
N SER A 107 -6.88 17.35 13.16
CA SER A 107 -7.38 17.28 14.53
C SER A 107 -7.27 15.85 15.06
N ALA A 108 -7.60 15.65 16.35
CA ALA A 108 -7.68 14.31 16.92
C ALA A 108 -8.73 13.40 16.24
N GLU A 109 -9.68 13.97 15.50
CA GLU A 109 -10.72 13.23 14.79
C GLU A 109 -10.29 12.84 13.36
N THR A 110 -9.34 13.56 12.76
CA THR A 110 -8.92 13.38 11.37
C THR A 110 -7.51 12.83 11.20
N ASN A 111 -6.76 12.68 12.30
CA ASN A 111 -5.35 12.29 12.26
C ASN A 111 -5.10 10.78 12.36
N ARG A 112 -6.14 9.95 12.50
CA ARG A 112 -6.00 8.50 12.65
C ARG A 112 -7.00 7.74 11.77
N LEU A 113 -6.56 6.62 11.22
CA LEU A 113 -7.41 5.64 10.55
C LEU A 113 -7.07 4.25 11.09
N ASN A 114 -8.09 3.53 11.55
CA ASN A 114 -8.00 2.11 11.86
C ASN A 114 -8.98 1.37 10.94
N ILE A 115 -8.47 0.43 10.14
CA ILE A 115 -9.25 -0.26 9.11
C ILE A 115 -8.74 -1.67 8.86
N GLU A 116 -9.65 -2.61 8.68
CA GLU A 116 -9.36 -3.91 8.08
C GLU A 116 -9.27 -3.75 6.55
N VAL A 117 -8.15 -4.14 5.96
CA VAL A 117 -7.91 -3.96 4.53
C VAL A 117 -8.49 -5.15 3.77
N SER A 118 -9.74 -5.01 3.32
CA SER A 118 -10.36 -5.85 2.30
C SER A 118 -10.43 -5.09 0.96
N LYS A 119 -10.76 -5.80 -0.13
CA LYS A 119 -10.99 -5.17 -1.44
C LYS A 119 -12.09 -4.12 -1.36
N GLU A 120 -13.21 -4.45 -0.72
CA GLU A 120 -14.38 -3.59 -0.59
C GLU A 120 -14.04 -2.33 0.22
N ASN A 121 -13.44 -2.52 1.40
CA ASN A 121 -13.02 -1.43 2.27
C ASN A 121 -11.99 -0.54 1.56
N TYR A 122 -11.02 -1.11 0.84
CA TYR A 122 -10.04 -0.31 0.10
C TYR A 122 -10.72 0.58 -0.96
N ILE A 123 -11.63 0.01 -1.74
CA ILE A 123 -12.32 0.75 -2.82
C ILE A 123 -13.19 1.89 -2.28
N SER A 124 -13.89 1.69 -1.16
CA SER A 124 -14.79 2.71 -0.60
C SER A 124 -14.09 3.72 0.32
N GLU A 125 -13.04 3.30 1.03
CA GLU A 125 -12.44 4.09 2.11
C GLU A 125 -11.04 4.63 1.77
N ILE A 126 -10.31 4.05 0.82
CA ILE A 126 -8.89 4.37 0.62
C ILE A 126 -8.59 4.82 -0.81
N ALA A 127 -9.14 4.14 -1.82
CA ALA A 127 -8.74 4.28 -3.23
C ALA A 127 -8.80 5.72 -3.75
N ASP A 128 -9.76 6.52 -3.29
CA ASP A 128 -9.96 7.91 -3.72
C ASP A 128 -9.08 8.93 -2.96
N ALA A 129 -8.34 8.53 -1.93
CA ALA A 129 -7.57 9.46 -1.11
C ALA A 129 -6.32 9.97 -1.85
N ARG A 130 -6.29 11.26 -2.15
CA ARG A 130 -5.22 11.87 -2.95
C ARG A 130 -3.98 12.21 -2.14
N THR A 131 -2.85 12.24 -2.83
CA THR A 131 -1.59 12.75 -2.30
C THR A 131 -1.70 14.22 -1.96
N PHE A 132 -0.81 14.71 -1.11
CA PHE A 132 -0.89 16.06 -0.58
C PHE A 132 0.48 16.66 -0.34
N GLY A 133 0.55 17.98 -0.40
CA GLY A 133 1.78 18.73 -0.12
C GLY A 133 1.50 20.17 0.26
N PHE A 134 2.42 20.76 1.02
CA PHE A 134 2.42 22.20 1.25
C PHE A 134 2.89 22.92 -0.01
N VAL A 135 2.13 23.91 -0.50
CA VAL A 135 2.45 24.59 -1.76
C VAL A 135 3.83 25.24 -1.73
N ARG A 136 4.23 25.83 -0.60
CA ARG A 136 5.58 26.40 -0.44
C ARG A 136 6.68 25.35 -0.65
N ASP A 137 6.45 24.11 -0.20
CA ASP A 137 7.41 23.02 -0.38
C ASP A 137 7.42 22.53 -1.83
N VAL A 138 6.25 22.48 -2.50
CA VAL A 138 6.15 22.10 -3.91
C VAL A 138 6.89 23.10 -4.81
N GLU A 139 6.74 24.40 -4.58
CA GLU A 139 7.46 25.44 -5.32
C GLU A 139 8.99 25.29 -5.16
N LEU A 140 9.45 25.02 -3.94
CA LEU A 140 10.87 24.76 -3.64
C LEU A 140 11.38 23.47 -4.31
N LEU A 141 10.54 22.44 -4.41
CA LEU A 141 10.88 21.19 -5.10
C LEU A 141 10.98 21.41 -6.62
N GLN A 142 10.03 22.15 -7.20
CA GLN A 142 10.01 22.45 -8.64
C GLN A 142 11.22 23.28 -9.06
N GLN A 143 11.67 24.23 -8.23
CA GLN A 143 12.93 24.96 -8.44
C GLN A 143 14.17 24.05 -8.46
N LYS A 144 14.09 22.87 -7.85
CA LYS A 144 15.14 21.84 -7.85
C LYS A 144 14.92 20.77 -8.92
N GLY A 145 13.95 20.95 -9.81
CA GLY A 145 13.61 19.99 -10.87
C GLY A 145 12.82 18.77 -10.38
N LEU A 146 12.21 18.83 -9.20
CA LEU A 146 11.42 17.74 -8.61
C LEU A 146 9.93 18.12 -8.59
N GLY A 147 9.03 17.15 -8.71
CA GLY A 147 7.58 17.42 -8.64
C GLY A 147 7.07 18.34 -9.76
N LEU A 148 7.71 18.31 -10.93
CA LEU A 148 7.38 19.17 -12.07
C LEU A 148 5.96 18.95 -12.60
N GLY A 149 5.40 17.75 -12.41
CA GLY A 149 4.02 17.42 -12.76
C GLY A 149 2.99 17.74 -11.67
N ALA A 150 3.41 18.21 -10.49
CA ALA A 150 2.49 18.44 -9.36
C ALA A 150 1.57 19.64 -9.65
N SER A 151 0.27 19.45 -9.43
CA SER A 151 -0.77 20.47 -9.59
C SER A 151 -1.96 20.17 -8.69
N LEU A 152 -2.90 21.12 -8.55
CA LEU A 152 -4.14 20.88 -7.79
C LEU A 152 -5.05 19.81 -8.43
N ASN A 153 -4.80 19.43 -9.69
CA ASN A 153 -5.55 18.36 -10.35
C ASN A 153 -5.09 16.95 -9.90
N ASN A 154 -3.88 16.83 -9.36
CA ASN A 154 -3.29 15.53 -9.00
C ASN A 154 -2.72 15.51 -7.57
N ALA A 155 -2.98 16.53 -6.78
CA ALA A 155 -2.60 16.59 -5.38
C ALA A 155 -3.50 17.57 -4.62
N ILE A 156 -3.62 17.33 -3.32
CA ILE A 156 -4.19 18.29 -2.37
C ILE A 156 -3.12 19.33 -2.05
N GLY A 157 -3.37 20.57 -2.42
CA GLY A 157 -2.54 21.71 -2.08
C GLY A 157 -2.91 22.28 -0.72
N LEU A 158 -1.97 22.29 0.22
CA LEU A 158 -2.12 22.90 1.54
C LEU A 158 -1.36 24.21 1.61
N ASP A 159 -2.00 25.25 2.15
CA ASP A 159 -1.27 26.41 2.68
C ASP A 159 -1.04 26.25 4.20
N GLU A 160 -0.86 27.34 4.94
CA GLU A 160 -0.68 27.27 6.40
C GLU A 160 -1.99 26.98 7.18
N TYR A 161 -3.15 27.17 6.55
CA TYR A 161 -4.45 27.22 7.23
C TYR A 161 -5.55 26.39 6.56
N SER A 162 -5.45 26.08 5.28
CA SER A 162 -6.56 25.64 4.45
C SER A 162 -6.15 24.73 3.29
N VAL A 163 -7.16 24.12 2.66
CA VAL A 163 -7.03 23.38 1.40
C VAL A 163 -7.25 24.35 0.25
N LEU A 164 -6.35 24.35 -0.74
CA LEU A 164 -6.42 25.24 -1.90
C LEU A 164 -7.23 24.66 -3.06
N ASN A 165 -7.49 23.35 -3.06
CA ASN A 165 -8.36 22.69 -4.02
C ASN A 165 -9.78 23.28 -3.94
N PRO A 166 -10.34 23.86 -5.02
CA PRO A 166 -11.67 24.47 -5.00
C PRO A 166 -12.80 23.53 -4.57
N GLU A 167 -12.67 22.24 -4.89
CA GLU A 167 -13.60 21.17 -4.52
C GLU A 167 -13.42 20.64 -3.09
N GLY A 168 -12.35 21.07 -2.40
CA GLY A 168 -12.02 20.61 -1.05
C GLY A 168 -11.48 19.17 -1.00
N LEU A 169 -11.73 18.52 0.14
CA LEU A 169 -11.34 17.13 0.39
C LEU A 169 -12.45 16.17 -0.03
N ARG A 170 -12.06 14.99 -0.52
CA ARG A 170 -12.95 13.85 -0.78
C ARG A 170 -13.38 13.15 0.52
N PHE A 171 -12.53 13.23 1.55
CA PHE A 171 -12.80 12.74 2.90
C PHE A 171 -12.33 13.74 3.94
N ASN A 172 -13.05 13.87 5.06
CA ASN A 172 -12.62 14.74 6.16
C ASN A 172 -11.22 14.39 6.70
N ASN A 173 -10.83 13.11 6.61
CA ASN A 173 -9.53 12.57 7.01
C ASN A 173 -8.72 12.05 5.80
N GLU A 174 -8.85 12.68 4.63
CA GLU A 174 -8.20 12.25 3.37
C GLU A 174 -6.68 12.10 3.50
N LEU A 175 -6.01 12.96 4.28
CA LEU A 175 -4.55 12.93 4.44
C LEU A 175 -4.06 11.65 5.13
N VAL A 176 -4.73 11.19 6.19
CA VAL A 176 -4.36 9.92 6.85
C VAL A 176 -4.76 8.71 6.01
N ARG A 177 -5.89 8.78 5.28
CA ARG A 177 -6.29 7.75 4.31
C ARG A 177 -5.23 7.60 3.21
N HIS A 178 -4.66 8.70 2.72
CA HIS A 178 -3.58 8.64 1.75
C HIS A 178 -2.28 8.05 2.35
N LYS A 179 -1.91 8.40 3.59
CA LYS A 179 -0.76 7.75 4.25
C LYS A 179 -0.98 6.25 4.46
N THR A 180 -2.22 5.81 4.66
CA THR A 180 -2.59 4.39 4.65
C THR A 180 -2.47 3.77 3.26
N LEU A 181 -2.93 4.46 2.20
CA LEU A 181 -2.74 4.06 0.80
C LEU A 181 -1.25 3.83 0.49
N ASP A 182 -0.39 4.78 0.84
CA ASP A 182 1.06 4.68 0.68
C ASP A 182 1.62 3.45 1.42
N ALA A 183 1.20 3.24 2.67
CA ALA A 183 1.67 2.12 3.47
C ALA A 183 1.30 0.77 2.84
N ILE A 184 0.09 0.61 2.32
CA ILE A 184 -0.34 -0.62 1.63
C ILE A 184 0.57 -0.89 0.43
N GLY A 185 0.88 0.14 -0.36
CA GLY A 185 1.80 0.02 -1.51
C GLY A 185 3.23 -0.32 -1.10
N ASP A 186 3.77 0.38 -0.09
CA ASP A 186 5.14 0.17 0.40
C ASP A 186 5.35 -1.25 0.97
N LEU A 187 4.37 -1.77 1.71
CA LEU A 187 4.41 -3.11 2.28
C LEU A 187 4.34 -4.19 1.17
N PHE A 188 3.60 -3.91 0.09
CA PHE A 188 3.43 -4.82 -1.03
C PHE A 188 4.63 -4.86 -1.99
N VAL A 189 5.65 -4.01 -1.81
CA VAL A 189 6.93 -4.13 -2.54
C VAL A 189 7.56 -5.52 -2.35
N SER A 190 7.22 -6.22 -1.26
CA SER A 190 7.62 -7.61 -1.02
C SER A 190 7.02 -8.63 -2.01
N GLY A 191 5.99 -8.25 -2.78
CA GLY A 191 5.30 -9.10 -3.75
C GLY A 191 4.23 -10.03 -3.15
N HIS A 192 3.96 -9.93 -1.84
CA HIS A 192 2.97 -10.77 -1.17
C HIS A 192 2.06 -9.93 -0.26
N ASN A 193 0.77 -10.24 -0.26
CA ASN A 193 -0.16 -9.68 0.73
C ASN A 193 0.19 -10.18 2.13
N ILE A 194 0.06 -9.32 3.13
CA ILE A 194 0.39 -9.62 4.52
C ILE A 194 -0.84 -10.22 5.23
N ILE A 195 -0.62 -11.19 6.12
CA ILE A 195 -1.59 -11.60 7.15
C ILE A 195 -1.00 -11.20 8.50
N GLY A 196 -1.57 -10.16 9.11
CA GLY A 196 -1.04 -9.51 10.29
C GLY A 196 -1.50 -8.06 10.36
N ALA A 197 -1.20 -7.38 11.47
CA ALA A 197 -1.70 -6.04 11.68
C ALA A 197 -0.55 -5.02 11.76
N TYR A 198 -0.66 -3.97 10.96
CA TYR A 198 0.33 -2.92 10.81
C TYR A 198 -0.09 -1.68 11.61
N HIS A 199 0.73 -1.27 12.57
CA HIS A 199 0.50 -0.04 13.33
C HIS A 199 1.62 0.96 13.06
N ALA A 200 1.26 2.22 12.89
CA ALA A 200 2.22 3.27 12.60
C ALA A 200 1.83 4.64 13.16
N TYR A 201 2.86 5.36 13.58
CA TYR A 201 2.77 6.75 13.99
C TYR A 201 3.82 7.56 13.26
N LYS A 202 3.36 8.56 12.49
CA LYS A 202 4.21 9.45 11.67
C LYS A 202 5.13 8.69 10.71
N SER A 203 4.75 7.48 10.31
CA SER A 203 5.51 6.68 9.36
C SER A 203 5.43 7.28 7.95
N GLY A 204 6.30 6.81 7.07
CA GLY A 204 6.32 7.10 5.65
C GLY A 204 7.25 6.12 4.95
N HIS A 205 7.45 6.28 3.64
CA HIS A 205 8.15 5.31 2.78
C HIS A 205 9.44 4.75 3.36
N ALA A 206 10.32 5.62 3.88
CA ALA A 206 11.60 5.19 4.44
C ALA A 206 11.44 4.28 5.68
N LEU A 207 10.49 4.58 6.56
CA LEU A 207 10.25 3.80 7.78
C LEU A 207 9.48 2.51 7.47
N ASN A 208 8.56 2.55 6.50
CA ASN A 208 7.86 1.37 5.96
C ASN A 208 8.88 0.39 5.34
N ASN A 209 9.79 0.89 4.51
CA ASN A 209 10.86 0.09 3.93
C ASN A 209 11.80 -0.48 5.02
N LYS A 210 12.18 0.33 6.01
CA LYS A 210 12.99 -0.13 7.15
C LYS A 210 12.29 -1.25 7.92
N LEU A 211 10.97 -1.16 8.11
CA LEU A 211 10.17 -2.21 8.76
C LEU A 211 10.18 -3.50 7.94
N MET A 212 9.93 -3.42 6.63
CA MET A 212 9.93 -4.60 5.76
C MET A 212 11.31 -5.25 5.69
N LEU A 213 12.39 -4.48 5.65
CA LEU A 213 13.74 -5.02 5.74
C LEU A 213 14.00 -5.69 7.10
N ALA A 214 13.52 -5.12 8.21
CA ALA A 214 13.66 -5.75 9.52
C ALA A 214 12.89 -7.08 9.59
N LEU A 215 11.66 -7.10 9.09
CA LEU A 215 10.82 -8.30 9.02
C LEU A 215 11.50 -9.39 8.17
N LEU A 216 11.88 -9.07 6.93
CA LEU A 216 12.43 -10.06 5.99
C LEU A 216 13.79 -10.62 6.44
N ASN A 217 14.56 -9.86 7.22
CA ASN A 217 15.82 -10.34 7.81
C ASN A 217 15.62 -11.21 9.08
N ASP A 218 14.50 -11.05 9.78
CA ASP A 218 14.12 -11.93 10.89
C ASP A 218 13.24 -13.07 10.38
N VAL A 219 13.87 -14.10 9.83
CA VAL A 219 13.19 -15.26 9.20
C VAL A 219 12.25 -16.02 10.14
N GLU A 220 12.37 -15.83 11.46
CA GLU A 220 11.49 -16.45 12.46
C GLU A 220 10.21 -15.63 12.72
N SER A 221 10.16 -14.39 12.22
CA SER A 221 9.05 -13.47 12.43
C SER A 221 7.95 -13.59 11.38
N TRP A 222 8.17 -14.34 10.31
CA TRP A 222 7.21 -14.49 9.21
C TRP A 222 7.30 -15.87 8.53
N GLU A 223 6.30 -16.19 7.71
CA GLU A 223 6.27 -17.39 6.88
C GLU A 223 5.47 -17.15 5.60
N LEU A 224 5.89 -17.72 4.46
CA LEU A 224 5.02 -17.78 3.28
C LEU A 224 4.02 -18.90 3.46
N VAL A 225 2.75 -18.53 3.55
CA VAL A 225 1.65 -19.49 3.61
C VAL A 225 0.80 -19.39 2.36
N SER A 226 0.39 -20.53 1.83
CA SER A 226 -0.68 -20.59 0.85
C SER A 226 -1.99 -20.84 1.56
N VAL A 227 -3.05 -20.17 1.14
CA VAL A 227 -4.37 -20.47 1.67
C VAL A 227 -4.95 -21.63 0.87
N GLY A 228 -4.91 -22.81 1.50
CA GLY A 228 -5.45 -24.10 1.05
C GLY A 228 -5.35 -25.09 2.21
N GLU A 229 -6.50 -25.52 2.75
CA GLU A 229 -6.70 -26.40 3.93
C GLU A 229 -5.54 -26.49 4.95
N TYR A 230 -5.55 -25.62 5.98
CA TYR A 230 -4.78 -25.87 7.22
C TYR A 230 -5.69 -26.63 8.21
N LYS A 231 -5.41 -27.93 8.45
CA LYS A 231 -6.00 -28.65 9.59
C LYS A 231 -5.34 -28.14 10.86
N ASN A 232 -6.13 -27.59 11.77
CA ASN A 232 -5.65 -26.95 12.97
C ASN A 232 -5.87 -27.85 14.20
N ASP A 233 -4.81 -28.13 14.95
CA ASP A 233 -4.96 -28.60 16.33
C ASP A 233 -5.07 -27.37 17.23
N ALA A 234 -6.29 -27.16 17.74
CA ALA A 234 -6.65 -26.47 18.99
C ALA A 234 -7.31 -25.08 18.97
N THR A 235 -7.40 -24.30 17.88
CA THR A 235 -8.37 -23.17 17.62
C THR A 235 -7.78 -22.17 16.60
N ARG A 236 -8.42 -21.99 15.43
CA ARG A 236 -8.17 -20.98 14.36
C ARG A 236 -9.13 -21.29 13.23
N GLU A 237 -10.08 -20.39 13.04
CA GLU A 237 -11.13 -20.49 12.04
C GLU A 237 -10.57 -20.49 10.62
N THR A 238 -11.21 -21.30 9.79
CA THR A 238 -10.90 -21.54 8.38
C THR A 238 -11.00 -20.25 7.57
N ILE A 239 -9.93 -19.82 6.91
CA ILE A 239 -10.02 -18.85 5.81
C ILE A 239 -9.89 -19.61 4.48
N LEU A 240 -10.91 -19.41 3.65
CA LEU A 240 -11.32 -20.01 2.35
C LEU A 240 -10.22 -19.92 1.27
N SER A 241 -10.15 -20.65 0.14
CA SER A 241 -11.04 -21.47 -0.70
C SER A 241 -10.20 -22.53 -1.47
N LYS A 242 -10.81 -23.47 -2.23
CA LYS A 242 -10.10 -24.49 -3.03
C LYS A 242 -9.80 -24.00 -4.47
N PRO A 243 -8.66 -24.37 -5.07
CA PRO A 243 -8.49 -24.26 -6.52
C PRO A 243 -9.52 -25.15 -7.24
N LYS A 244 -10.01 -24.71 -8.41
CA LYS A 244 -10.99 -25.45 -9.22
C LYS A 244 -10.41 -26.81 -9.65
N GLU A 245 -11.24 -27.85 -9.63
CA GLU A 245 -10.89 -29.22 -10.05
C GLU A 245 -10.29 -29.27 -11.47
N GLU A 246 -10.71 -28.35 -12.34
CA GLU A 246 -10.21 -28.19 -13.72
C GLU A 246 -8.70 -27.96 -13.83
N CYS A 247 -8.04 -27.47 -12.77
CA CYS A 247 -6.59 -27.29 -12.75
C CYS A 247 -5.81 -28.61 -12.69
N PHE A 248 -6.43 -29.70 -12.21
CA PHE A 248 -5.77 -31.01 -12.09
C PHE A 248 -5.72 -31.79 -13.42
N GLU A 249 -6.60 -31.50 -14.38
CA GLU A 249 -6.61 -32.19 -15.67
C GLU A 249 -5.50 -31.70 -16.62
N SER A 250 -5.03 -30.46 -16.45
CA SER A 250 -3.97 -29.89 -17.30
C SER A 250 -2.54 -30.37 -16.96
N LEU A 251 -2.33 -30.90 -15.75
CA LEU A 251 -1.03 -31.36 -15.26
C LEU A 251 -0.72 -32.83 -15.58
N SER A 252 -1.72 -33.63 -15.97
CA SER A 252 -1.54 -35.04 -16.38
C SER A 252 -1.23 -35.21 -17.87
N MET A 253 -1.30 -34.14 -18.66
CA MET A 253 -0.95 -34.17 -20.10
C MET A 253 0.55 -33.96 -20.39
N TRP A 254 1.37 -33.75 -19.36
CA TRP A 254 2.84 -33.58 -19.48
C TRP A 254 3.63 -34.55 -18.59
N SER A 255 3.08 -35.75 -18.32
CA SER A 255 3.80 -36.88 -17.72
C SER A 255 4.04 -37.98 -18.73
#